data_AF-A0A1G3TQG5-F1
#
_entry.id   AF-A0A1G3TQG5-F1
#
_cell.length_a   1.000
_cell.length_b   1.000
_cell.length_c   1.000
_cell.angle_alpha   90.00
_cell.angle_beta   90.00
_cell.angle_gamma   90.00
#
_symmetry.space_group_name_H-M   'P 1'
#
loop_
_entity.id
_entity.type
_entity.pdbx_description
1 polymer ?
#
loop_
_entity_poly.entity_id
_entity_poly.type
_entity_poly.pdbx_seq_one_letter_code
_entity_poly.pdbx_strand_id
1 'polypeptide(L)'
;MIDYREKREQKNAELRRNIDKLLDEGSVFIQKNFEHLEISNYRYQINEAVYELYLDEDTVGELVKDYVVQILKSKIVFYKHIHELKRDNLEGRDLDYTDIRNLAHKNLGVARNLRIKDAQKLLEAIMQENNLDYLRLCVKALEIGAVRLNPLCAYETLKLIEIKKSL
;
A
#
# COMPACT_ATOMS: atom_id res chain seq x y z
N MET A 1 -38.92 17.91 -8.95
CA MET A 1 -38.24 17.49 -7.69
C MET A 1 -37.11 16.58 -8.11
N ILE A 2 -35.86 17.01 -7.98
CA ILE A 2 -34.74 16.13 -8.34
C ILE A 2 -34.66 15.06 -7.26
N ASP A 3 -34.87 13.80 -7.65
CA ASP A 3 -34.88 12.67 -6.72
C ASP A 3 -33.49 12.52 -6.10
N TYR A 4 -33.40 12.81 -4.81
CA TYR A 4 -32.16 12.68 -4.02
C TYR A 4 -31.64 11.24 -4.00
N ARG A 5 -32.47 10.25 -4.36
CA ARG A 5 -32.04 8.86 -4.54
C ARG A 5 -31.26 8.67 -5.84
N GLU A 6 -31.78 9.18 -6.95
CA GLU A 6 -31.15 9.11 -8.27
C GLU A 6 -29.80 9.84 -8.30
N LYS A 7 -29.70 11.01 -7.66
CA LYS A 7 -28.42 11.72 -7.47
C LYS A 7 -27.40 10.93 -6.64
N ARG A 8 -27.84 10.19 -5.63
CA ARG A 8 -26.94 9.35 -4.80
C ARG A 8 -26.46 8.11 -5.56
N GLU A 9 -27.36 7.49 -6.32
CA GLU A 9 -27.03 6.33 -7.16
C GLU A 9 -26.04 6.69 -8.27
N GLN A 10 -26.23 7.84 -8.94
CA GLN A 10 -25.29 8.37 -9.93
C GLN A 10 -23.91 8.68 -9.33
N LYS A 11 -23.86 9.35 -8.17
CA LYS A 11 -22.59 9.66 -7.49
C LYS A 11 -21.85 8.40 -7.03
N ASN A 12 -22.58 7.37 -6.58
CA ASN A 12 -21.99 6.09 -6.22
C ASN A 12 -21.46 5.33 -7.44
N ALA A 13 -22.16 5.39 -8.58
CA ALA A 13 -21.71 4.78 -9.83
C ALA A 13 -20.44 5.46 -10.38
N GLU A 14 -20.38 6.79 -10.32
CA GLU A 14 -19.19 7.57 -10.70
C GLU A 14 -17.99 7.24 -9.80
N LEU A 15 -18.21 7.14 -8.48
CA LEU A 15 -17.17 6.76 -7.53
C LEU A 15 -16.62 5.36 -7.81
N ARG A 16 -17.49 4.39 -8.12
CA ARG A 16 -17.07 3.03 -8.50
C ARG A 16 -16.20 3.03 -9.76
N ARG A 17 -16.62 3.72 -10.82
CA ARG A 17 -15.82 3.85 -12.05
C ARG A 17 -14.45 4.48 -11.81
N ASN A 18 -14.38 5.48 -10.94
CA ASN A 18 -13.13 6.13 -10.58
C ASN A 18 -12.21 5.18 -9.80
N ILE A 19 -12.75 4.37 -8.88
CA ILE A 19 -12.00 3.33 -8.18
C ILE A 19 -11.48 2.31 -9.18
N ASP A 20 -12.34 1.76 -10.04
CA ASP A 20 -11.95 0.76 -11.04
C ASP A 20 -10.82 1.27 -11.94
N LYS A 21 -10.93 2.51 -12.43
CA LYS A 21 -9.88 3.15 -13.23
C LYS A 21 -8.55 3.28 -12.47
N LEU A 22 -8.59 3.68 -11.19
CA LEU A 22 -7.39 3.77 -10.36
C LEU A 22 -6.75 2.40 -10.10
N LEU A 23 -7.56 1.35 -9.95
CA LEU A 23 -7.07 -0.02 -9.78
C LEU A 23 -6.43 -0.55 -11.08
N ASP A 24 -6.98 -0.21 -12.24
CA ASP A 24 -6.42 -0.54 -13.55
C ASP A 24 -5.09 0.18 -13.78
N GLU A 25 -5.05 1.50 -13.54
CA GLU A 25 -3.81 2.30 -13.62
C GLU A 25 -2.75 1.75 -12.65
N GLY A 26 -3.16 1.36 -11.45
CA GLY A 26 -2.29 0.72 -10.47
C GLY A 26 -1.75 -0.63 -10.94
N SER A 27 -2.56 -1.42 -11.63
CA SER A 27 -2.15 -2.71 -12.19
C SER A 27 -1.13 -2.54 -13.32
N VAL A 28 -1.37 -1.58 -14.22
CA VAL A 28 -0.42 -1.20 -15.28
C VAL A 28 0.89 -0.71 -14.68
N PHE A 29 0.82 0.11 -13.62
CA PHE A 29 2.01 0.57 -12.90
C PHE A 29 2.83 -0.59 -12.33
N ILE A 30 2.18 -1.56 -11.67
CA ILE A 30 2.86 -2.73 -11.10
C ILE A 30 3.48 -3.57 -12.20
N GLN A 31 2.76 -3.86 -13.28
CA GLN A 31 3.27 -4.61 -14.41
C GLN A 31 4.51 -3.97 -15.03
N LYS A 32 4.46 -2.66 -15.30
CA LYS A 32 5.56 -1.94 -15.96
C LYS A 32 6.84 -1.90 -15.12
N ASN A 33 6.73 -1.76 -13.81
CA ASN A 33 7.90 -1.50 -12.95
C ASN A 33 8.39 -2.76 -12.20
N PHE A 34 7.55 -3.78 -12.06
CA PHE A 34 7.80 -4.94 -11.20
C PHE A 34 7.49 -6.29 -11.87
N GLU A 35 7.59 -6.37 -13.19
CA GLU A 35 7.43 -7.64 -13.94
C GLU A 35 8.34 -8.73 -13.38
N HIS A 36 9.60 -8.39 -13.08
CA HIS A 36 10.61 -9.29 -12.51
C HIS A 36 10.27 -9.81 -11.10
N LEU A 37 9.34 -9.17 -10.38
CA LEU A 37 8.87 -9.65 -9.08
C LEU A 37 7.69 -10.61 -9.22
N GLU A 38 7.09 -10.78 -10.40
CA GLU A 38 5.95 -11.67 -10.64
C GLU A 38 4.76 -11.40 -9.68
N ILE A 39 4.49 -10.12 -9.41
CA ILE A 39 3.41 -9.69 -8.48
C ILE A 39 2.17 -9.13 -9.18
N SER A 40 2.25 -8.84 -10.48
CA SER A 40 1.21 -8.11 -11.21
C SER A 40 -0.15 -8.81 -11.22
N ASN A 41 -0.13 -10.15 -11.29
CA ASN A 41 -1.33 -10.99 -11.35
C ASN A 41 -1.75 -11.53 -9.98
N TYR A 42 -1.03 -11.18 -8.90
CA TYR A 42 -1.37 -11.66 -7.57
C TYR A 42 -2.72 -11.10 -7.11
N ARG A 43 -3.52 -11.99 -6.51
CA ARG A 43 -4.76 -11.64 -5.82
C ARG A 43 -4.74 -12.32 -4.47
N TYR A 44 -4.83 -11.51 -3.42
CA TYR A 44 -4.91 -12.03 -2.06
C TYR A 44 -6.13 -12.93 -1.90
N GLN A 45 -5.95 -14.05 -1.21
CA GLN A 45 -7.00 -14.99 -0.84
C GLN A 45 -6.96 -15.16 0.68
N ILE A 46 -8.06 -14.79 1.35
CA ILE A 46 -8.12 -14.73 2.81
C ILE A 46 -8.06 -16.12 3.47
N ASN A 47 -8.47 -17.17 2.75
CA ASN A 47 -8.52 -18.54 3.23
C ASN A 47 -7.15 -19.09 3.67
N GLU A 48 -6.07 -18.71 3.01
CA GLU A 48 -4.70 -19.13 3.40
C GLU A 48 -4.36 -18.59 4.79
N ALA A 49 -4.64 -17.31 5.05
CA ALA A 49 -4.43 -16.71 6.36
C ALA A 49 -5.40 -17.25 7.43
N VAL A 50 -6.68 -17.45 7.10
CA VAL A 50 -7.68 -18.09 7.99
C VAL A 50 -7.20 -19.47 8.44
N TYR A 51 -6.77 -20.30 7.50
CA TYR A 51 -6.33 -21.65 7.78
C TYR A 51 -5.09 -21.69 8.67
N GLU A 52 -4.07 -20.87 8.35
CA GLU A 52 -2.80 -20.93 9.07
C GLU A 52 -2.82 -20.20 10.42
N LEU A 53 -3.59 -19.13 10.54
CA LEU A 53 -3.72 -18.38 11.80
C LEU A 53 -4.71 -19.02 12.77
N TYR A 54 -5.51 -19.99 12.32
CA TYR A 54 -6.61 -20.59 13.09
C TYR A 54 -7.60 -19.55 13.61
N LEU A 55 -7.89 -18.55 12.78
CA LEU A 55 -8.83 -17.45 13.08
C LEU A 55 -10.02 -17.52 12.13
N ASP A 56 -11.16 -16.99 12.55
CA ASP A 56 -12.31 -16.80 11.66
C ASP A 56 -12.04 -15.71 10.61
N GLU A 57 -12.81 -15.75 9.53
CA GLU A 57 -12.64 -14.85 8.39
C GLU A 57 -12.86 -13.38 8.77
N ASP A 58 -13.79 -13.08 9.69
CA ASP A 58 -14.06 -11.71 10.13
C ASP A 58 -12.86 -11.14 10.88
N THR A 59 -12.28 -11.92 11.79
CA THR A 59 -11.06 -11.54 12.52
C THR A 59 -9.89 -11.29 11.56
N VAL A 60 -9.65 -12.19 10.59
CA VAL A 60 -8.61 -11.97 9.57
C VAL A 60 -8.92 -10.75 8.70
N GLY A 61 -10.20 -10.52 8.39
CA GLY A 61 -10.66 -9.35 7.66
C GLY A 61 -10.34 -8.03 8.36
N GLU A 62 -10.52 -7.96 9.68
CA GLU A 62 -10.11 -6.81 10.49
C GLU A 62 -8.58 -6.64 10.52
N LEU A 63 -7.82 -7.72 10.67
CA LEU A 63 -6.35 -7.66 10.62
C LEU A 63 -5.84 -7.16 9.25
N VAL A 64 -6.52 -7.52 8.17
CA VAL A 64 -6.25 -7.01 6.82
C VAL A 64 -6.53 -5.51 6.73
N LYS A 65 -7.62 -5.01 7.34
CA LYS A 65 -7.91 -3.57 7.41
C LYS A 65 -6.83 -2.83 8.21
N ASP A 66 -6.43 -3.37 9.34
CA ASP A 66 -5.34 -2.81 10.15
C ASP A 66 -4.03 -2.73 9.37
N TYR A 67 -3.71 -3.78 8.59
CA TYR A 67 -2.56 -3.78 7.69
C TYR A 67 -2.65 -2.68 6.62
N VAL A 68 -3.81 -2.49 5.98
CA VAL A 68 -4.01 -1.40 5.01
C VAL A 68 -3.75 -0.04 5.65
N VAL A 69 -4.29 0.20 6.85
CA VAL A 69 -4.05 1.43 7.62
C VAL A 69 -2.56 1.61 7.91
N GLN A 70 -1.89 0.53 8.34
CA GLN A 70 -0.47 0.54 8.66
C GLN A 70 0.40 0.88 7.46
N ILE A 71 0.13 0.30 6.28
CA ILE A 71 0.88 0.59 5.05
C ILE A 71 0.68 2.03 4.61
N LEU A 72 -0.55 2.56 4.65
CA LEU A 72 -0.82 3.94 4.25
C LEU A 72 -0.16 4.97 5.18
N LYS A 73 -0.05 4.67 6.48
CA LYS A 73 0.74 5.48 7.42
C LYS A 73 2.24 5.33 7.16
N SER A 74 2.72 4.10 6.99
CA SER A 74 4.13 3.80 6.75
C SER A 74 4.63 4.43 5.45
N LYS A 75 3.80 4.51 4.41
CA LYS A 75 4.09 5.23 3.15
C LYS A 75 4.62 6.64 3.40
N ILE A 76 4.00 7.38 4.33
CA ILE A 76 4.41 8.76 4.66
C ILE A 76 5.83 8.75 5.25
N VAL A 77 6.09 7.81 6.15
CA VAL A 77 7.40 7.67 6.83
C VAL A 77 8.47 7.20 5.83
N PHE A 78 8.16 6.25 4.95
CA PHE A 78 9.05 5.85 3.86
C PHE A 78 9.43 7.02 2.96
N TYR A 79 8.45 7.81 2.49
CA TYR A 79 8.77 8.97 1.64
C TYR A 79 9.59 10.03 2.38
N LYS A 80 9.36 10.21 3.68
CA LYS A 80 10.18 11.10 4.51
C LYS A 80 11.64 10.65 4.50
N HIS A 81 11.92 9.38 4.81
CA HIS A 81 13.28 8.85 4.82
C HIS A 81 13.95 8.85 3.44
N ILE A 82 13.20 8.51 2.37
CA ILE A 82 13.73 8.62 1.00
C ILE A 82 14.08 10.07 0.67
N HIS A 83 13.28 11.04 1.11
CA HIS A 83 13.58 12.45 0.89
C HIS A 83 14.81 12.92 1.66
N GLU A 84 14.97 12.48 2.92
CA GLU A 84 16.16 12.73 3.73
C GLU A 84 17.42 12.18 3.04
N LEU A 85 17.39 10.93 2.57
CA LEU A 85 18.49 10.34 1.81
C LEU A 85 18.79 11.07 0.50
N LYS A 86 17.74 11.52 -0.22
CA LYS A 86 17.95 12.32 -1.44
C LYS A 86 18.66 13.64 -1.14
N ARG A 87 18.33 14.30 -0.02
CA ARG A 87 19.02 15.51 0.42
C ARG A 87 20.47 15.21 0.79
N ASP A 88 20.69 14.19 1.60
CA ASP A 88 22.03 13.81 2.04
C ASP A 88 22.94 13.43 0.85
N ASN A 89 22.37 12.77 -0.18
CA ASN A 89 23.05 12.48 -1.44
C ASN A 89 23.46 13.74 -2.22
N LEU A 90 22.59 14.77 -2.25
CA LEU A 90 22.89 16.05 -2.90
C LEU A 90 23.97 16.83 -2.16
N GLU A 91 24.07 16.64 -0.84
CA GLU A 91 25.05 17.28 0.02
C GLU A 91 26.36 16.48 0.15
N GLY A 92 26.46 15.34 -0.54
CA GLY A 92 27.65 14.48 -0.55
C GLY A 92 27.90 13.77 0.78
N ARG A 93 26.86 13.55 1.60
CA ARG A 93 26.94 12.78 2.84
C ARG A 93 26.76 11.29 2.57
N ASP A 94 27.26 10.46 3.48
CA ASP A 94 27.00 9.03 3.46
C ASP A 94 25.51 8.73 3.66
N LEU A 95 24.99 7.77 2.89
CA LEU A 95 23.58 7.39 2.90
C LEU A 95 23.31 6.25 3.87
N ASP A 96 22.56 6.55 4.94
CA ASP A 96 22.14 5.54 5.91
C ASP A 96 20.70 5.05 5.67
N TYR A 97 20.60 3.83 5.13
CA TYR A 97 19.33 3.19 4.80
C TYR A 97 18.68 2.47 5.99
N THR A 98 19.27 2.53 7.19
CA THR A 98 18.83 1.77 8.36
C THR A 98 17.34 1.98 8.69
N ASP A 99 16.87 3.23 8.68
CA ASP A 99 15.48 3.55 8.99
C ASP A 99 14.48 2.99 7.97
N ILE A 100 14.82 3.06 6.68
CA ILE A 100 14.00 2.47 5.61
C ILE A 100 13.93 0.95 5.76
N ARG A 101 15.08 0.30 5.99
CA ARG A 101 15.15 -1.16 6.13
C ARG A 101 14.41 -1.65 7.37
N ASN A 102 14.54 -0.94 8.49
CA ASN A 102 13.82 -1.24 9.72
C ASN A 102 12.31 -1.09 9.55
N LEU A 103 11.85 -0.04 8.86
CA LEU A 103 10.44 0.15 8.57
C LEU A 103 9.90 -0.94 7.63
N ALA A 104 10.68 -1.33 6.62
CA ALA A 104 10.33 -2.42 5.72
C ALA A 104 10.24 -3.76 6.46
N HIS A 105 11.21 -4.08 7.31
CA HIS A 105 11.22 -5.31 8.11
C HIS A 105 9.99 -5.43 9.01
N LYS A 106 9.60 -4.34 9.69
CA LYS A 106 8.38 -4.31 10.53
C LYS A 106 7.11 -4.61 9.72
N ASN A 107 6.96 -3.95 8.58
CA ASN A 107 5.82 -4.18 7.69
C ASN A 107 5.84 -5.58 7.06
N LEU A 108 7.03 -6.12 6.79
CA LEU A 108 7.22 -7.46 6.24
C LEU A 108 6.73 -8.54 7.19
N GLY A 109 6.97 -8.38 8.50
CA GLY A 109 6.44 -9.29 9.51
C GLY A 109 4.92 -9.42 9.45
N VAL A 110 4.20 -8.29 9.34
CA VAL A 110 2.74 -8.29 9.23
C VAL A 110 2.27 -8.90 7.91
N ALA A 111 2.90 -8.51 6.79
CA ALA A 111 2.58 -9.05 5.47
C ALA A 111 2.81 -10.57 5.38
N ARG A 112 3.81 -11.11 6.09
CA ARG A 112 4.07 -12.55 6.19
C ARG A 112 2.98 -13.27 6.98
N ASN A 113 2.61 -12.73 8.15
CA ASN A 113 1.56 -13.32 8.98
C ASN A 113 0.21 -13.37 8.24
N LEU A 114 -0.11 -12.35 7.46
CA LEU A 114 -1.35 -12.28 6.69
C LEU A 114 -1.22 -12.85 5.27
N ARG A 115 -0.10 -13.48 4.90
CA ARG A 115 0.12 -14.06 3.56
C ARG A 115 -0.13 -13.10 2.39
N ILE A 116 0.22 -11.83 2.54
CA ILE A 116 0.11 -10.80 1.49
C ILE A 116 1.38 -10.81 0.62
N LYS A 117 1.46 -11.77 -0.30
CA LYS A 117 2.69 -12.16 -1.03
C LYS A 117 3.29 -11.06 -1.91
N ASP A 118 2.46 -10.24 -2.56
CA ASP A 118 2.93 -9.10 -3.35
C ASP A 118 3.65 -8.06 -2.48
N ALA A 119 3.07 -7.72 -1.33
CA ALA A 119 3.72 -6.82 -0.38
C ALA A 119 4.98 -7.42 0.22
N GLN A 120 5.02 -8.73 0.49
CA GLN A 120 6.24 -9.40 0.97
C GLN A 120 7.40 -9.18 0.01
N LYS A 121 7.20 -9.46 -1.29
CA LYS A 121 8.23 -9.27 -2.32
C LYS A 121 8.67 -7.81 -2.44
N LEU A 122 7.74 -6.85 -2.38
CA LEU A 122 8.07 -5.42 -2.40
C LEU A 122 8.88 -4.98 -1.17
N LEU A 123 8.54 -5.47 0.02
CA LEU A 123 9.22 -5.13 1.25
C LEU A 123 10.62 -5.76 1.32
N GLU A 124 10.77 -6.99 0.83
CA GLU A 124 12.07 -7.64 0.65
C GLU A 124 12.95 -6.86 -0.32
N ALA A 125 12.40 -6.39 -1.44
CA ALA A 125 13.12 -5.52 -2.37
C ALA A 125 13.57 -4.20 -1.72
N ILE A 126 12.71 -3.56 -0.92
CA ILE A 126 13.07 -2.34 -0.17
C ILE A 126 14.22 -2.59 0.82
N MET A 127 14.28 -3.77 1.44
CA MET A 127 15.34 -4.08 2.39
C MET A 127 16.73 -4.18 1.73
N GLN A 128 16.79 -4.53 0.45
CA GLN A 128 18.03 -4.82 -0.28
C GLN A 128 18.45 -3.69 -1.23
N GLU A 129 17.53 -2.82 -1.63
CA GLU A 129 17.79 -1.76 -2.61
C GLU A 129 18.45 -0.51 -2.00
N ASN A 130 19.35 0.10 -2.76
CA ASN A 130 19.95 1.41 -2.46
C ASN A 130 19.55 2.51 -3.46
N ASN A 131 19.04 2.16 -4.65
CA ASN A 131 18.51 3.10 -5.62
C ASN A 131 17.26 3.83 -5.08
N LEU A 132 17.41 5.13 -4.79
CA LEU A 132 16.36 5.96 -4.19
C LEU A 132 15.12 6.10 -5.07
N ASP A 133 15.25 6.03 -6.39
CA ASP A 133 14.10 6.07 -7.31
C ASP A 133 13.36 4.75 -7.34
N TYR A 134 14.08 3.62 -7.33
CA TYR A 134 13.44 2.30 -7.23
C TYR A 134 12.73 2.12 -5.89
N LEU A 135 13.34 2.54 -4.77
CA LEU A 135 12.69 2.59 -3.46
C LEU A 135 11.37 3.39 -3.50
N ARG A 136 11.37 4.52 -4.21
CA ARG A 136 10.17 5.36 -4.39
C ARG A 136 9.07 4.62 -5.15
N LEU A 137 9.44 3.83 -6.16
CA LEU A 137 8.51 3.00 -6.92
C LEU A 137 7.96 1.86 -6.04
N CYS A 138 8.79 1.18 -5.24
CA CYS A 138 8.34 0.12 -4.34
C CYS A 138 7.31 0.64 -3.33
N VAL A 139 7.56 1.80 -2.73
CA VAL A 139 6.63 2.43 -1.78
C VAL A 139 5.30 2.79 -2.47
N LYS A 140 5.35 3.23 -3.74
CA LYS A 140 4.14 3.49 -4.51
C LYS A 140 3.37 2.20 -4.82
N ALA A 141 4.07 1.11 -5.16
CA ALA A 141 3.45 -0.19 -5.37
C ALA A 141 2.82 -0.75 -4.09
N LEU A 142 3.45 -0.56 -2.92
CA LEU A 142 2.88 -0.94 -1.62
C LEU A 142 1.57 -0.21 -1.33
N GLU A 143 1.51 1.10 -1.63
CA GLU A 143 0.26 1.86 -1.54
C GLU A 143 -0.82 1.27 -2.45
N ILE A 144 -0.48 1.02 -3.73
CA ILE A 144 -1.44 0.44 -4.69
C ILE A 144 -1.93 -0.92 -4.21
N GLY A 145 -1.04 -1.77 -3.69
CA GLY A 145 -1.39 -3.07 -3.10
C GLY A 145 -2.35 -2.93 -1.92
N ALA A 146 -2.10 -2.00 -1.00
CA ALA A 146 -3.00 -1.73 0.12
C ALA A 146 -4.39 -1.23 -0.33
N VAL A 147 -4.45 -0.35 -1.33
CA VAL A 147 -5.72 0.11 -1.91
C VAL A 147 -6.47 -1.05 -2.56
N ARG A 148 -5.77 -1.92 -3.32
CA ARG A 148 -6.37 -3.13 -3.93
C ARG A 148 -6.92 -4.09 -2.89
N LEU A 149 -6.24 -4.21 -1.74
CA LEU A 149 -6.61 -5.14 -0.68
C LEU A 149 -7.91 -4.75 0.03
N ASN A 150 -8.10 -3.45 0.30
CA ASN A 150 -9.37 -2.94 0.82
C ASN A 150 -9.60 -1.46 0.39
N PRO A 151 -10.28 -1.23 -0.74
CA PRO A 151 -10.44 0.13 -1.28
C PRO A 151 -11.20 1.08 -0.36
N LEU A 152 -12.23 0.58 0.34
CA LEU A 152 -13.04 1.41 1.24
C LEU A 152 -12.22 1.86 2.47
N CYS A 153 -11.57 0.91 3.15
CA CYS A 153 -10.70 1.22 4.28
C CYS A 153 -9.56 2.16 3.87
N ALA A 154 -8.96 1.94 2.70
CA ALA A 154 -7.91 2.80 2.18
C ALA A 154 -8.39 4.24 1.95
N TYR A 155 -9.56 4.39 1.32
CA TYR A 155 -10.17 5.71 1.08
C TYR A 155 -10.45 6.47 2.37
N GLU A 156 -11.05 5.82 3.35
CA GLU A 156 -11.35 6.41 4.67
C GLU A 156 -10.06 6.82 5.39
N THR A 157 -9.04 5.96 5.35
CA THR A 157 -7.73 6.23 5.94
C THR A 157 -7.04 7.42 5.31
N LEU A 158 -7.04 7.51 3.97
CA LEU A 158 -6.44 8.62 3.24
C LEU A 158 -7.12 9.96 3.58
N LYS A 159 -8.45 9.97 3.65
CA LYS A 159 -9.20 11.16 4.11
C LYS A 159 -8.80 11.60 5.52
N LEU A 160 -8.69 10.65 6.46
CA LEU A 160 -8.28 10.96 7.82
C LEU A 160 -6.85 11.53 7.88
N ILE A 161 -5.95 11.00 7.06
CA ILE A 161 -4.59 11.52 6.91
C ILE A 161 -4.60 12.96 6.37
N GLU A 162 -5.42 13.24 5.35
CA GLU A 162 -5.55 14.59 4.78
C GLU A 162 -6.07 15.60 5.82
N ILE A 163 -7.13 15.27 6.54
CA ILE A 163 -7.70 16.14 7.59
C ILE A 163 -6.66 16.47 8.67
N LYS A 164 -5.85 15.48 9.09
CA LYS A 164 -4.80 15.70 10.09
C LYS A 164 -3.65 16.58 9.61
N LYS A 165 -3.42 16.68 8.29
CA LYS A 165 -2.41 17.60 7.73
C LYS A 165 -2.90 19.03 7.59
N SER A 166 -4.22 19.23 7.54
CA SER A 166 -4.85 20.55 7.43
C SER A 166 -5.15 21.23 8.78
N LEU A 167 -4.92 20.52 9.89
CA LEU A 167 -4.98 21.03 11.27
C LEU A 167 -3.58 21.44 11.73
#